data_AF-A0A158JJ13-F1
#
_entry.id   AF-A0A158JJ13-F1
#
_cell.length_a   1.000
_cell.length_b   1.000
_cell.length_c   1.000
_cell.angle_alpha   90.00
_cell.angle_beta   90.00
_cell.angle_gamma   90.00
#
_symmetry.space_group_name_H-M   'P 1'
#
loop_
_entity.id
_entity.type
_entity.pdbx_description
1 polymer ?
#
loop_
_entity_poly.entity_id
_entity_poly.type
_entity_poly.pdbx_seq_one_letter_code
_entity_poly.pdbx_strand_id
1 'polypeptide(L)'
;MGLIFESDAIKQDPARTATHALLVGCETYPKLAAAGFGDGSPLGSPRRSVESMANWFLGGADGISPAAGQPPDQAFNNPEAPLGSVEMLASPAGDYTTPANVVKPVTRSTLPNVRDAYKRWLARLATNPQSRGIFYFCGHGVGDGVDQYLIADDFGEDPEDPWQAAFHVSNTCHVSIRKTRANLLFLIDACMEFSPQVLFQIAAPQPLINGPRTGDALCTDWAVLRATTTNRLAYADPQGTARFTTALLQALRGHCGQQRPGPDVLFDVTVSQLRAATGLFLNRLRQAGEEDNVQKLGSPQGEGSWDMPLHVLTRRPSVLVELDVDPRGYRPVAQAFMERNGSSRHSQALTAGPAKFVVPQGEWTYGVGGGVAEKIDAERLLAQAVYSRRFQIP
;
A
#
# COMPACT_ATOMS: atom_id res chain seq x y z
N MET A 1 -16.85 -3.50 -17.01
CA MET A 1 -16.83 -4.75 -16.23
C MET A 1 -15.42 -4.88 -15.66
N GLY A 2 -15.21 -4.66 -14.36
CA GLY A 2 -13.86 -4.63 -13.74
C GLY A 2 -13.59 -5.76 -12.73
N LEU A 3 -14.53 -6.67 -12.51
CA LEU A 3 -14.39 -7.75 -11.53
C LEU A 3 -13.41 -8.81 -12.05
N ILE A 4 -12.25 -8.93 -11.41
CA ILE A 4 -11.20 -9.89 -11.80
C ILE A 4 -11.23 -11.16 -10.96
N PHE A 5 -11.86 -11.12 -9.78
CA PHE A 5 -12.04 -12.28 -8.90
C PHE A 5 -13.29 -12.14 -8.05
N GLU A 6 -13.98 -13.27 -7.84
CA GLU A 6 -15.05 -13.44 -6.87
C GLU A 6 -15.04 -14.89 -6.38
N SER A 7 -14.99 -15.09 -5.07
CA SER A 7 -14.92 -16.41 -4.48
C SER A 7 -16.26 -17.14 -4.58
N ASP A 8 -16.22 -18.48 -4.66
CA ASP A 8 -17.45 -19.27 -4.75
C ASP A 8 -18.32 -19.13 -3.49
N ALA A 9 -17.69 -18.87 -2.35
CA ALA A 9 -18.38 -18.60 -1.09
C ALA A 9 -19.26 -17.33 -1.18
N ILE A 10 -18.77 -16.27 -1.82
CA ILE A 10 -19.54 -15.04 -2.07
C ILE A 10 -20.60 -15.24 -3.15
N LYS A 11 -20.33 -16.03 -4.20
CA LYS A 11 -21.34 -16.36 -5.23
C LYS A 11 -22.52 -17.13 -4.65
N GLN A 12 -22.26 -18.02 -3.70
CA GLN A 12 -23.28 -18.81 -3.02
C GLN A 12 -24.05 -17.98 -1.98
N ASP A 13 -23.34 -17.16 -1.22
CA ASP A 13 -23.92 -16.29 -0.19
C ASP A 13 -23.24 -14.90 -0.21
N PRO A 14 -23.87 -13.91 -0.87
CA PRO A 14 -23.35 -12.54 -0.91
C PRO A 14 -23.27 -11.86 0.46
N ALA A 15 -23.91 -12.38 1.50
CA ALA A 15 -23.88 -11.85 2.86
C ALA A 15 -22.78 -12.50 3.72
N ARG A 16 -21.97 -13.41 3.17
CA ARG A 16 -20.87 -14.02 3.91
C ARG A 16 -19.77 -13.00 4.21
N THR A 17 -19.19 -13.09 5.40
CA THR A 17 -18.08 -12.22 5.84
C THR A 17 -16.88 -12.42 4.93
N ALA A 18 -16.37 -11.32 4.33
CA ALA A 18 -15.24 -11.37 3.43
C ALA A 18 -14.50 -10.03 3.29
N THR A 19 -13.32 -10.08 2.69
CA THR A 19 -12.57 -8.91 2.25
C THR A 19 -12.85 -8.62 0.78
N HIS A 20 -13.24 -7.38 0.48
CA HIS A 20 -13.50 -6.91 -0.88
C HIS A 20 -12.54 -5.77 -1.23
N ALA A 21 -11.76 -5.96 -2.31
CA ALA A 21 -10.80 -4.97 -2.79
C ALA A 21 -11.27 -4.28 -4.08
N LEU A 22 -11.11 -2.97 -4.14
CA LEU A 22 -11.25 -2.16 -5.35
C LEU A 22 -9.91 -1.46 -5.62
N LEU A 23 -9.29 -1.78 -6.75
CA LEU A 23 -7.98 -1.30 -7.18
C LEU A 23 -8.14 -0.39 -8.41
N VAL A 24 -7.62 0.83 -8.36
CA VAL A 24 -7.74 1.82 -9.43
C VAL A 24 -6.36 2.39 -9.77
N GLY A 25 -5.91 2.24 -11.01
CA GLY A 25 -4.61 2.72 -11.47
C GLY A 25 -4.76 3.61 -12.70
N CYS A 26 -4.46 4.90 -12.59
CA CYS A 26 -4.58 5.86 -13.70
C CYS A 26 -3.19 6.27 -14.19
N GLU A 27 -2.83 5.91 -15.43
CA GLU A 27 -1.46 6.08 -15.95
C GLU A 27 -1.33 7.07 -17.11
N THR A 28 -2.21 6.99 -18.13
CA THR A 28 -1.90 7.55 -19.47
C THR A 28 -2.46 8.93 -19.75
N TYR A 29 -3.55 9.34 -19.09
CA TYR A 29 -4.17 10.66 -19.18
C TYR A 29 -4.08 11.35 -20.57
N PRO A 30 -4.74 10.82 -21.61
CA PRO A 30 -4.47 11.20 -23.01
C PRO A 30 -4.72 12.69 -23.34
N LYS A 31 -5.49 13.40 -22.51
CA LYS A 31 -5.87 14.81 -22.70
C LYS A 31 -5.32 15.75 -21.61
N LEU A 32 -4.46 15.26 -20.71
CA LEU A 32 -3.92 16.03 -19.58
C LEU A 32 -3.24 17.33 -20.03
N ALA A 33 -2.28 17.21 -20.96
CA ALA A 33 -1.55 18.36 -21.49
C ALA A 33 -2.46 19.35 -22.23
N ALA A 34 -3.45 18.84 -22.97
CA ALA A 34 -4.41 19.68 -23.68
C ALA A 34 -5.31 20.48 -22.73
N ALA A 35 -5.54 19.96 -21.52
CA ALA A 35 -6.24 20.65 -20.43
C ALA A 35 -5.33 21.61 -19.63
N GLY A 36 -4.09 21.84 -20.07
CA GLY A 36 -3.15 22.76 -19.40
C GLY A 36 -2.65 22.25 -18.05
N PHE A 37 -2.69 20.93 -17.82
CA PHE A 37 -2.21 20.28 -16.61
C PHE A 37 -1.08 19.29 -16.96
N GLY A 38 0.07 19.40 -16.27
CA GLY A 38 1.23 18.57 -16.53
C GLY A 38 1.75 18.66 -17.98
N ASP A 39 2.60 17.70 -18.36
CA ASP A 39 3.19 17.60 -19.71
C ASP A 39 2.49 16.53 -20.58
N GLY A 40 1.51 15.82 -20.03
CA GLY A 40 0.80 14.72 -20.70
C GLY A 40 1.60 13.42 -20.78
N SER A 41 2.76 13.34 -20.15
CA SER A 41 3.55 12.12 -20.08
C SER A 41 2.84 11.10 -19.17
N PRO A 42 2.74 9.82 -19.60
CA PRO A 42 2.22 8.78 -18.72
C PRO A 42 3.07 8.60 -17.46
N LEU A 43 2.43 8.29 -16.33
CA LEU A 43 3.10 8.08 -15.04
C LEU A 43 3.94 6.79 -14.99
N GLY A 44 3.72 5.85 -15.92
CA GLY A 44 4.42 4.57 -16.08
C GLY A 44 4.20 3.52 -14.99
N SER A 45 3.97 3.90 -13.74
CA SER A 45 3.86 2.99 -12.60
C SER A 45 2.45 2.55 -12.17
N PRO A 46 1.37 3.34 -12.35
CA PRO A 46 0.06 3.01 -11.81
C PRO A 46 -0.50 1.65 -12.24
N ARG A 47 -0.36 1.26 -13.52
CA ARG A 47 -0.80 -0.06 -14.00
C ARG A 47 -0.08 -1.19 -13.27
N ARG A 48 1.25 -1.11 -13.17
CA ARG A 48 2.07 -2.11 -12.47
C ARG A 48 1.76 -2.18 -10.98
N SER A 49 1.46 -1.04 -10.37
CA SER A 49 1.13 -0.95 -8.96
C SER A 49 -0.20 -1.66 -8.63
N VAL A 50 -1.26 -1.44 -9.42
CA VAL A 50 -2.52 -2.17 -9.23
C VAL A 50 -2.39 -3.67 -9.52
N GLU A 51 -1.63 -4.06 -10.53
CA GLU A 51 -1.37 -5.47 -10.82
C GLU A 51 -0.58 -6.15 -9.70
N SER A 52 0.38 -5.46 -9.09
CA SER A 52 1.13 -5.97 -7.95
C SER A 52 0.26 -6.13 -6.70
N MET A 53 -0.66 -5.20 -6.45
CA MET A 53 -1.66 -5.31 -5.39
C MET A 53 -2.63 -6.47 -5.66
N ALA A 54 -3.13 -6.60 -6.90
CA ALA A 54 -3.99 -7.70 -7.31
C ALA A 54 -3.29 -9.05 -7.13
N ASN A 55 -2.02 -9.17 -7.54
CA ASN A 55 -1.22 -10.37 -7.36
C ASN A 55 -1.05 -10.74 -5.88
N TRP A 56 -0.91 -9.76 -4.99
CA TRP A 56 -0.82 -10.03 -3.55
C TRP A 56 -2.14 -10.56 -2.98
N PHE A 57 -3.28 -9.96 -3.35
CA PHE A 57 -4.60 -10.48 -2.93
C PHE A 57 -4.84 -11.90 -3.49
N LEU A 58 -4.64 -12.07 -4.79
CA LEU A 58 -4.97 -13.31 -5.48
C LEU A 58 -3.94 -14.43 -5.28
N GLY A 59 -2.75 -14.11 -4.78
CA GLY A 59 -1.67 -15.07 -4.57
C GLY A 59 -1.91 -16.04 -3.41
N GLY A 60 -2.86 -15.75 -2.52
CA GLY A 60 -3.15 -16.56 -1.34
C GLY A 60 -4.06 -17.75 -1.62
N ALA A 61 -4.30 -18.57 -0.59
CA ALA A 61 -5.14 -19.77 -0.70
C ALA A 61 -6.56 -19.46 -1.22
N ASP A 62 -7.14 -18.32 -0.79
CA ASP A 62 -8.48 -17.92 -1.25
C ASP A 62 -8.51 -17.54 -2.74
N GLY A 63 -7.43 -16.95 -3.27
CA GLY A 63 -7.37 -16.41 -4.63
C GLY A 63 -6.95 -17.41 -5.71
N ILE A 64 -6.25 -18.48 -5.33
CA ILE A 64 -5.67 -19.49 -6.23
C ILE A 64 -6.37 -20.88 -6.11
N SER A 65 -7.46 -20.98 -5.32
CA SER A 65 -8.20 -22.22 -5.12
C SER A 65 -8.49 -22.97 -6.44
N PRO A 66 -8.21 -24.30 -6.52
CA PRO A 66 -7.90 -25.22 -5.41
C PRO A 66 -6.41 -25.38 -5.06
N ALA A 67 -5.49 -24.62 -5.67
CA ALA A 67 -4.08 -24.72 -5.32
C ALA A 67 -3.77 -24.06 -3.96
N ALA A 68 -2.68 -24.48 -3.32
CA ALA A 68 -2.36 -24.09 -1.93
C ALA A 68 -2.10 -22.59 -1.71
N GLY A 69 -1.86 -21.83 -2.78
CA GLY A 69 -1.46 -20.42 -2.71
C GLY A 69 -0.06 -20.22 -2.12
N GLN A 70 0.37 -18.96 -2.09
CA GLN A 70 1.57 -18.52 -1.40
C GLN A 70 1.29 -18.38 0.10
N PRO A 71 2.33 -18.52 0.95
CA PRO A 71 2.14 -18.38 2.40
C PRO A 71 1.77 -16.93 2.78
N PRO A 72 1.21 -16.70 3.99
CA PRO A 72 0.74 -15.39 4.42
C PRO A 72 1.80 -14.28 4.46
N ASP A 73 3.09 -14.61 4.52
CA ASP A 73 4.18 -13.64 4.38
C ASP A 73 4.43 -13.18 2.93
N GLN A 74 3.70 -13.72 1.95
CA GLN A 74 3.88 -13.40 0.53
C GLN A 74 2.58 -12.96 -0.16
N ALA A 75 1.43 -13.43 0.33
CA ALA A 75 0.11 -13.12 -0.20
C ALA A 75 -0.93 -12.92 0.90
N PHE A 76 -2.11 -12.43 0.52
CA PHE A 76 -3.22 -12.14 1.43
C PHE A 76 -3.73 -13.40 2.15
N ASN A 77 -4.02 -13.24 3.44
CA ASN A 77 -4.65 -14.24 4.29
C ASN A 77 -5.41 -13.54 5.42
N ASN A 78 -6.71 -13.75 5.52
CA ASN A 78 -7.50 -13.29 6.66
C ASN A 78 -8.60 -14.32 6.97
N PRO A 79 -8.38 -15.25 7.92
CA PRO A 79 -9.36 -16.28 8.23
C PRO A 79 -10.71 -15.73 8.73
N GLU A 80 -10.74 -14.52 9.30
CA GLU A 80 -11.96 -13.89 9.82
C GLU A 80 -12.76 -13.16 8.73
N ALA A 81 -12.09 -12.74 7.66
CA ALA A 81 -12.70 -12.14 6.48
C ALA A 81 -11.92 -12.56 5.22
N PRO A 82 -12.10 -13.82 4.75
CA PRO A 82 -11.38 -14.37 3.60
C PRO A 82 -11.57 -13.53 2.34
N LEU A 83 -10.72 -13.71 1.32
CA LEU A 83 -10.86 -12.91 0.10
C LEU A 83 -12.19 -13.21 -0.59
N GLY A 84 -13.04 -12.19 -0.68
CA GLY A 84 -14.37 -12.29 -1.29
C GLY A 84 -14.37 -11.87 -2.74
N SER A 85 -13.82 -10.69 -3.04
CA SER A 85 -13.71 -10.22 -4.43
C SER A 85 -12.60 -9.20 -4.64
N VAL A 86 -12.11 -9.14 -5.87
CA VAL A 86 -11.18 -8.10 -6.35
C VAL A 86 -11.75 -7.50 -7.63
N GLU A 87 -11.95 -6.19 -7.62
CA GLU A 87 -12.30 -5.39 -8.79
C GLU A 87 -11.12 -4.47 -9.13
N MET A 88 -10.73 -4.44 -10.40
CA MET A 88 -9.58 -3.68 -10.87
C MET A 88 -9.95 -2.84 -12.08
N LEU A 89 -9.59 -1.56 -12.03
CA LEU A 89 -9.60 -0.65 -13.16
C LEU A 89 -8.19 -0.12 -13.35
N ALA A 90 -7.77 -0.04 -14.61
CA ALA A 90 -6.48 0.48 -14.93
C ALA A 90 -6.49 1.21 -16.27
N SER A 91 -5.65 2.23 -16.37
CA SER A 91 -5.27 2.84 -17.62
C SER A 91 -3.79 2.52 -17.91
N PRO A 92 -3.42 2.14 -19.15
CA PRO A 92 -4.34 1.84 -20.24
C PRO A 92 -5.20 0.61 -19.92
N ALA A 93 -6.37 0.53 -20.57
CA ALA A 93 -7.17 -0.69 -20.54
C ALA A 93 -6.40 -1.84 -21.20
N GLY A 94 -6.73 -3.07 -20.82
CA GLY A 94 -6.07 -4.24 -21.36
C GLY A 94 -6.26 -5.45 -20.47
N ASP A 95 -5.71 -6.57 -20.88
CA ASP A 95 -5.85 -7.81 -20.14
C ASP A 95 -4.91 -7.86 -18.92
N TYR A 96 -5.34 -8.57 -17.89
CA TYR A 96 -4.55 -8.91 -16.72
C TYR A 96 -4.57 -10.42 -16.55
N THR A 97 -3.40 -11.03 -16.39
CA THR A 97 -3.28 -12.46 -16.10
C THR A 97 -3.16 -12.64 -14.59
N THR A 98 -4.14 -13.30 -13.98
CA THR A 98 -4.12 -13.58 -12.54
C THR A 98 -2.99 -14.56 -12.19
N PRO A 99 -2.58 -14.63 -10.91
CA PRO A 99 -1.66 -15.67 -10.43
C PRO A 99 -2.12 -17.11 -10.70
N ALA A 100 -3.42 -17.34 -10.91
CA ALA A 100 -3.99 -18.62 -11.32
C ALA A 100 -3.96 -18.85 -12.85
N ASN A 101 -3.21 -18.02 -13.60
CA ASN A 101 -3.12 -18.02 -15.06
C ASN A 101 -4.46 -17.80 -15.78
N VAL A 102 -5.40 -17.07 -15.15
CA VAL A 102 -6.68 -16.70 -15.77
C VAL A 102 -6.56 -15.30 -16.34
N VAL A 103 -6.86 -15.13 -17.63
CA VAL A 103 -6.87 -13.81 -18.27
C VAL A 103 -8.20 -13.11 -17.98
N LYS A 104 -8.14 -11.87 -17.49
CA LYS A 104 -9.29 -11.02 -17.19
C LYS A 104 -9.15 -9.67 -17.89
N PRO A 105 -10.20 -9.19 -18.58
CA PRO A 105 -10.16 -7.85 -19.15
C PRO A 105 -10.23 -6.80 -18.04
N VAL A 106 -9.37 -5.79 -18.12
CA VAL A 106 -9.36 -4.65 -17.20
C VAL A 106 -9.93 -3.43 -17.91
N THR A 107 -10.92 -2.82 -17.27
CA THR A 107 -11.59 -1.62 -17.79
C THR A 107 -10.74 -0.38 -17.53
N ARG A 108 -10.75 0.56 -18.49
CA ARG A 108 -10.14 1.90 -18.36
C ARG A 108 -10.64 2.62 -17.11
N SER A 109 -9.74 3.23 -16.35
CA SER A 109 -10.02 3.95 -15.10
C SER A 109 -10.54 5.39 -15.32
N THR A 110 -11.56 5.55 -16.17
CA THR A 110 -12.31 6.82 -16.31
C THR A 110 -13.18 7.06 -15.08
N LEU A 111 -13.52 8.31 -14.77
CA LEU A 111 -14.30 8.60 -13.57
C LEU A 111 -15.68 7.90 -13.56
N PRO A 112 -16.45 7.83 -14.66
CA PRO A 112 -17.68 7.05 -14.69
C PRO A 112 -17.46 5.57 -14.32
N ASN A 113 -16.42 4.94 -14.88
CA ASN A 113 -16.10 3.54 -14.59
C ASN A 113 -15.68 3.34 -13.12
N VAL A 114 -14.89 4.26 -12.58
CA VAL A 114 -14.47 4.26 -11.17
C VAL A 114 -15.69 4.41 -10.26
N ARG A 115 -16.60 5.35 -10.54
CA ARG A 115 -17.83 5.55 -9.75
C ARG A 115 -18.70 4.29 -9.75
N ASP A 116 -18.87 3.64 -10.89
CA ASP A 116 -19.70 2.44 -10.99
C ASP A 116 -19.08 1.23 -10.28
N ALA A 117 -17.77 1.05 -10.37
CA ALA A 117 -17.05 0.05 -9.58
C ALA A 117 -17.13 0.35 -8.08
N TYR A 118 -17.00 1.60 -7.69
CA TYR A 118 -17.09 2.04 -6.30
C TYR A 118 -18.48 1.74 -5.70
N LYS A 119 -19.55 2.01 -6.45
CA LYS A 119 -20.93 1.67 -6.03
C LYS A 119 -21.09 0.15 -5.85
N ARG A 120 -20.59 -0.67 -6.78
CA ARG A 120 -20.64 -2.15 -6.65
C ARG A 120 -19.84 -2.65 -5.46
N TRP A 121 -18.67 -2.09 -5.23
CA TRP A 121 -17.82 -2.42 -4.09
C TRP A 121 -18.50 -2.08 -2.76
N LEU A 122 -19.09 -0.89 -2.62
CA LEU A 122 -19.88 -0.54 -1.44
C LEU A 122 -21.12 -1.41 -1.27
N ALA A 123 -21.80 -1.77 -2.36
CA ALA A 123 -22.96 -2.67 -2.29
C ALA A 123 -22.58 -4.04 -1.73
N ARG A 124 -21.42 -4.61 -2.12
CA ARG A 124 -20.89 -5.84 -1.53
C ARG A 124 -20.58 -5.67 -0.05
N LEU A 125 -19.99 -4.54 0.35
CA LEU A 125 -19.70 -4.27 1.76
C LEU A 125 -20.94 -4.05 2.62
N ALA A 126 -22.04 -3.59 2.04
CA ALA A 126 -23.27 -3.33 2.77
C ALA A 126 -24.01 -4.63 3.18
N THR A 127 -23.66 -5.78 2.63
CA THR A 127 -24.31 -7.06 2.93
C THR A 127 -23.90 -7.64 4.28
N ASN A 128 -22.70 -7.30 4.78
CA ASN A 128 -22.20 -7.83 6.04
C ASN A 128 -21.31 -6.81 6.80
N PRO A 129 -21.67 -6.44 8.05
CA PRO A 129 -20.92 -5.47 8.86
C PRO A 129 -19.52 -5.96 9.29
N GLN A 130 -19.27 -7.27 9.27
CA GLN A 130 -17.97 -7.85 9.61
C GLN A 130 -17.03 -7.92 8.40
N SER A 131 -17.49 -7.55 7.19
CA SER A 131 -16.62 -7.51 6.02
C SER A 131 -15.55 -6.42 6.13
N ARG A 132 -14.53 -6.52 5.26
CA ARG A 132 -13.42 -5.57 5.14
C ARG A 132 -13.43 -4.97 3.73
N GLY A 133 -13.45 -3.65 3.65
CA GLY A 133 -13.33 -2.92 2.39
C GLY A 133 -11.94 -2.35 2.24
N ILE A 134 -11.28 -2.65 1.12
CA ILE A 134 -10.02 -2.01 0.74
C ILE A 134 -10.21 -1.25 -0.57
N PHE A 135 -10.04 0.07 -0.53
CA PHE A 135 -9.99 0.91 -1.72
C PHE A 135 -8.55 1.37 -1.93
N TYR A 136 -7.96 1.03 -3.06
CA TYR A 136 -6.62 1.45 -3.45
C TYR A 136 -6.66 2.27 -4.73
N PHE A 137 -6.04 3.45 -4.70
CA PHE A 137 -5.91 4.32 -5.85
C PHE A 137 -4.44 4.67 -6.09
N CYS A 138 -3.98 4.59 -7.34
CA CYS A 138 -2.66 5.04 -7.77
C CYS A 138 -2.77 5.90 -9.03
N GLY A 139 -2.17 7.09 -9.02
CA GLY A 139 -2.21 8.02 -10.15
C GLY A 139 -1.95 9.46 -9.73
N HIS A 140 -2.37 10.41 -10.56
CA HIS A 140 -2.31 11.83 -10.22
C HIS A 140 -3.26 12.20 -9.08
N GLY A 141 -2.75 13.08 -8.22
CA GLY A 141 -3.53 13.77 -7.21
C GLY A 141 -2.98 15.16 -6.99
N VAL A 142 -3.85 16.05 -6.54
CA VAL A 142 -3.54 17.44 -6.21
C VAL A 142 -4.15 17.80 -4.87
N GLY A 143 -3.64 18.85 -4.24
CA GLY A 143 -4.23 19.45 -3.07
C GLY A 143 -4.58 20.91 -3.28
N ASP A 144 -5.53 21.41 -2.49
CA ASP A 144 -5.84 22.84 -2.34
C ASP A 144 -5.19 23.45 -1.08
N GLY A 145 -4.28 22.70 -0.44
CA GLY A 145 -3.65 23.04 0.84
C GLY A 145 -4.33 22.40 2.05
N VAL A 146 -5.56 21.90 1.90
CA VAL A 146 -6.33 21.24 2.97
C VAL A 146 -6.74 19.84 2.52
N ASP A 147 -7.45 19.75 1.41
CA ASP A 147 -8.03 18.53 0.87
C ASP A 147 -7.20 17.94 -0.28
N GLN A 148 -7.34 16.62 -0.45
CA GLN A 148 -6.74 15.88 -1.57
C GLN A 148 -7.83 15.52 -2.59
N TYR A 149 -7.50 15.73 -3.85
CA TYR A 149 -8.30 15.36 -5.01
C TYR A 149 -7.51 14.36 -5.87
N LEU A 150 -8.21 13.37 -6.41
CA LEU A 150 -7.63 12.33 -7.24
C LEU A 150 -8.18 12.45 -8.66
N ILE A 151 -7.30 12.29 -9.64
CA ILE A 151 -7.60 12.56 -11.05
C ILE A 151 -7.73 11.23 -11.80
N ALA A 152 -8.90 10.99 -12.41
CA ALA A 152 -9.16 9.83 -13.24
C ALA A 152 -8.59 10.01 -14.67
N ASP A 153 -8.47 8.91 -15.41
CA ASP A 153 -7.75 8.90 -16.69
C ASP A 153 -8.41 9.72 -17.81
N ASP A 154 -9.69 10.05 -17.68
CA ASP A 154 -10.48 10.88 -18.60
C ASP A 154 -10.35 12.39 -18.35
N PHE A 155 -9.40 12.83 -17.52
CA PHE A 155 -9.13 14.25 -17.31
C PHE A 155 -8.76 14.97 -18.61
N GLY A 156 -9.46 16.07 -18.87
CA GLY A 156 -9.31 16.87 -20.09
C GLY A 156 -10.07 16.36 -21.30
N GLU A 157 -10.83 15.25 -21.19
CA GLU A 157 -11.72 14.83 -22.29
C GLU A 157 -12.89 15.79 -22.51
N ASP A 158 -13.33 16.46 -21.45
CA ASP A 158 -14.19 17.64 -21.54
C ASP A 158 -13.33 18.90 -21.34
N PRO A 159 -13.17 19.72 -22.39
CA PRO A 159 -12.37 20.93 -22.30
C PRO A 159 -13.03 22.04 -21.49
N GLU A 160 -14.36 22.02 -21.33
CA GLU A 160 -15.10 23.06 -20.60
C GLU A 160 -15.09 22.80 -19.09
N ASP A 161 -15.02 21.54 -18.67
CA ASP A 161 -14.90 21.13 -17.27
C ASP A 161 -13.97 19.92 -17.11
N PRO A 162 -12.63 20.12 -17.19
CA PRO A 162 -11.68 19.02 -17.03
C PRO A 162 -11.69 18.43 -15.61
N TRP A 163 -12.04 19.25 -14.60
CA TRP A 163 -12.06 18.87 -13.19
C TRP A 163 -13.22 17.96 -12.82
N GLN A 164 -14.21 17.80 -13.70
CA GLN A 164 -15.26 16.79 -13.50
C GLN A 164 -14.72 15.36 -13.47
N ALA A 165 -13.52 15.10 -14.02
CA ALA A 165 -12.81 13.83 -13.97
C ALA A 165 -11.97 13.64 -12.70
N ALA A 166 -12.04 14.58 -11.75
CA ALA A 166 -11.43 14.47 -10.43
C ALA A 166 -12.47 14.16 -9.36
N PHE A 167 -12.03 13.61 -8.23
CA PHE A 167 -12.89 13.39 -7.08
C PHE A 167 -12.21 13.68 -5.74
N HIS A 168 -13.03 14.10 -4.77
CA HIS A 168 -12.57 14.55 -3.47
C HIS A 168 -12.44 13.37 -2.48
N VAL A 169 -11.25 13.18 -1.90
CA VAL A 169 -10.96 11.99 -1.07
C VAL A 169 -11.72 12.01 0.25
N SER A 170 -11.59 13.08 1.04
CA SER A 170 -12.23 13.18 2.36
C SER A 170 -13.75 13.02 2.26
N ASN A 171 -14.39 13.66 1.27
CA ASN A 171 -15.83 13.51 1.04
C ASN A 171 -16.22 12.09 0.63
N THR A 172 -15.42 11.47 -0.22
CA THR A 172 -15.64 10.06 -0.61
C THR A 172 -15.60 9.15 0.62
N CYS A 173 -14.63 9.33 1.51
CA CYS A 173 -14.53 8.58 2.77
C CYS A 173 -15.76 8.85 3.66
N HIS A 174 -16.11 10.13 3.90
CA HIS A 174 -17.22 10.53 4.76
C HIS A 174 -18.59 10.04 4.28
N VAL A 175 -18.81 9.99 2.97
CA VAL A 175 -20.04 9.39 2.44
C VAL A 175 -20.01 7.86 2.62
N SER A 176 -18.85 7.23 2.43
CA SER A 176 -18.72 5.77 2.49
C SER A 176 -18.95 5.20 3.88
N ILE A 177 -18.42 5.85 4.92
CA ILE A 177 -18.65 5.44 6.32
C ILE A 177 -20.12 5.54 6.74
N ARG A 178 -20.96 6.25 5.98
CA ARG A 178 -22.42 6.36 6.18
C ARG A 178 -23.22 5.40 5.30
N LYS A 179 -22.56 4.64 4.42
CA LYS A 179 -23.21 3.70 3.49
C LYS A 179 -23.01 2.24 3.87
N THR A 180 -22.03 1.94 4.71
CA THR A 180 -21.79 0.57 5.19
C THR A 180 -21.32 0.58 6.64
N ARG A 181 -21.60 -0.52 7.34
CA ARG A 181 -21.05 -0.84 8.67
C ARG A 181 -19.74 -1.62 8.60
N ALA A 182 -19.38 -2.12 7.41
CA ALA A 182 -18.11 -2.80 7.18
C ALA A 182 -16.94 -1.84 7.40
N ASN A 183 -15.81 -2.42 7.79
CA ASN A 183 -14.60 -1.67 8.10
C ASN A 183 -13.89 -1.25 6.81
N LEU A 184 -13.35 -0.04 6.76
CA LEU A 184 -12.84 0.55 5.52
C LEU A 184 -11.38 0.99 5.63
N LEU A 185 -10.55 0.55 4.68
CA LEU A 185 -9.19 1.03 4.50
C LEU A 185 -9.05 1.66 3.11
N PHE A 186 -8.65 2.93 3.10
CA PHE A 186 -8.32 3.68 1.89
C PHE A 186 -6.81 3.83 1.77
N LEU A 187 -6.26 3.38 0.65
CA LEU A 187 -4.83 3.41 0.34
C LEU A 187 -4.62 4.33 -0.87
N ILE A 188 -4.06 5.52 -0.64
CA ILE A 188 -4.02 6.58 -1.65
C ILE A 188 -2.58 6.84 -2.07
N ASP A 189 -2.19 6.31 -3.22
CA ASP A 189 -0.89 6.46 -3.86
C ASP A 189 -0.89 7.57 -4.93
N ALA A 190 -0.97 8.80 -4.45
CA ALA A 190 -1.03 9.99 -5.29
C ALA A 190 -0.37 11.19 -4.60
N CYS A 191 0.06 12.17 -5.40
CA CYS A 191 0.59 13.44 -4.91
C CYS A 191 -0.46 14.24 -4.11
N MET A 192 0.04 15.18 -3.31
CA MET A 192 -0.76 16.24 -2.66
C MET A 192 -0.15 17.62 -2.93
N GLU A 193 0.46 17.79 -4.11
CA GLU A 193 1.02 19.06 -4.53
C GLU A 193 -0.08 20.11 -4.66
N PHE A 194 0.20 21.32 -4.18
CA PHE A 194 -0.73 22.42 -4.28
C PHE A 194 -0.98 22.79 -5.73
N SER A 195 -2.25 22.80 -6.14
CA SER A 195 -2.66 23.28 -7.46
C SER A 195 -3.58 24.50 -7.30
N PRO A 196 -3.15 25.71 -7.70
CA PRO A 196 -4.04 26.87 -7.76
C PRO A 196 -5.25 26.62 -8.69
N GLN A 197 -5.06 25.77 -9.71
CA GLN A 197 -6.11 25.49 -10.69
C GLN A 197 -7.33 24.81 -10.08
N VAL A 198 -7.16 23.93 -9.06
CA VAL A 198 -8.31 23.32 -8.36
C VAL A 198 -8.97 24.32 -7.41
N LEU A 199 -8.19 25.18 -6.77
CA LEU A 199 -8.68 26.19 -5.83
C LEU A 199 -9.55 27.26 -6.52
N PHE A 200 -9.20 27.63 -7.76
CA PHE A 200 -9.89 28.67 -8.52
C PHE A 200 -11.04 28.13 -9.40
N GLN A 201 -11.45 26.87 -9.24
CA GLN A 201 -12.65 26.36 -9.92
C GLN A 201 -13.93 26.91 -9.30
N ILE A 202 -14.93 27.18 -10.14
CA ILE A 202 -16.29 27.55 -9.67
C ILE A 202 -16.94 26.37 -8.94
N ALA A 203 -16.80 25.15 -9.49
CA ALA A 203 -17.30 23.93 -8.90
C ALA A 203 -16.14 23.05 -8.44
N ALA A 204 -16.09 22.73 -7.14
CA ALA A 204 -15.10 21.81 -6.60
C ALA A 204 -15.39 20.36 -7.05
N PRO A 205 -14.35 19.53 -7.25
CA PRO A 205 -14.55 18.12 -7.56
C PRO A 205 -15.42 17.40 -6.52
N GLN A 206 -16.33 16.56 -7.00
CA GLN A 206 -17.33 15.88 -6.17
C GLN A 206 -16.79 14.56 -5.58
N PRO A 207 -17.40 14.00 -4.52
CA PRO A 207 -17.09 12.63 -4.10
C PRO A 207 -17.45 11.59 -5.18
N LEU A 208 -16.92 10.37 -5.07
CA LEU A 208 -17.27 9.27 -5.99
C LEU A 208 -18.75 8.88 -5.93
N ILE A 209 -19.39 9.10 -4.78
CA ILE A 209 -20.82 8.85 -4.60
C ILE A 209 -21.45 10.01 -3.83
N ASN A 210 -22.70 10.31 -4.18
CA ASN A 210 -23.48 11.33 -3.51
C ASN A 210 -24.00 10.81 -2.16
N GLY A 211 -24.03 11.69 -1.17
CA GLY A 211 -24.65 11.43 0.11
C GLY A 211 -24.54 12.64 1.02
N PRO A 212 -25.38 12.70 2.08
CA PRO A 212 -25.29 13.75 3.06
C PRO A 212 -23.98 13.64 3.85
N ARG A 213 -23.39 14.79 4.19
CA ARG A 213 -22.35 14.87 5.24
C ARG A 213 -22.96 14.81 6.65
N THR A 214 -24.28 14.96 6.76
CA THR A 214 -25.04 14.92 8.02
C THR A 214 -25.48 13.50 8.35
N GLY A 215 -25.78 13.25 9.63
CA GLY A 215 -26.17 11.95 10.15
C GLY A 215 -24.99 11.11 10.65
N ASP A 216 -25.34 10.06 11.40
CA ASP A 216 -24.39 9.20 12.10
C ASP A 216 -23.59 8.33 11.13
N ALA A 217 -22.29 8.18 11.41
CA ALA A 217 -21.47 7.19 10.72
C ALA A 217 -21.95 5.77 11.08
N LEU A 218 -22.05 4.91 10.07
CA LEU A 218 -22.37 3.49 10.25
C LEU A 218 -21.11 2.66 10.51
N CYS A 219 -20.00 3.01 9.86
CA CYS A 219 -18.68 2.41 10.05
C CYS A 219 -17.89 3.21 11.08
N THR A 220 -17.49 2.55 12.17
CA THR A 220 -16.72 3.14 13.27
C THR A 220 -15.22 2.89 13.16
N ASP A 221 -14.81 1.94 12.34
CA ASP A 221 -13.42 1.55 12.16
C ASP A 221 -13.02 1.74 10.69
N TRP A 222 -12.37 2.87 10.42
CA TRP A 222 -11.89 3.21 9.09
C TRP A 222 -10.59 4.01 9.13
N ALA A 223 -9.79 3.89 8.07
CA ALA A 223 -8.54 4.62 7.97
C ALA A 223 -8.17 4.97 6.53
N VAL A 224 -7.37 6.03 6.39
CA VAL A 224 -6.75 6.46 5.14
C VAL A 224 -5.24 6.52 5.33
N LEU A 225 -4.52 5.77 4.51
CA LEU A 225 -3.07 5.83 4.40
C LEU A 225 -2.70 6.51 3.08
N ARG A 226 -1.99 7.63 3.17
CA ARG A 226 -1.60 8.45 2.02
C ARG A 226 -0.11 8.29 1.75
N ALA A 227 0.24 8.14 0.49
CA ALA A 227 1.62 8.02 0.03
C ALA A 227 2.49 9.23 0.37
N THR A 228 1.90 10.41 0.55
CA THR A 228 2.62 11.65 0.83
C THR A 228 1.82 12.59 1.75
N THR A 229 2.45 13.69 2.20
CA THR A 229 1.81 14.78 2.97
C THR A 229 1.45 15.96 2.06
N THR A 230 0.65 16.91 2.56
CA THR A 230 0.36 18.19 1.91
C THR A 230 1.61 18.85 1.32
N ASN A 231 1.48 19.38 0.11
CA ASN A 231 2.53 20.06 -0.67
C ASN A 231 3.75 19.17 -0.97
N ARG A 232 3.56 17.85 -1.06
CA ARG A 232 4.62 16.92 -1.45
C ARG A 232 4.18 16.00 -2.59
N LEU A 233 5.18 15.50 -3.30
CA LEU A 233 5.04 14.52 -4.36
C LEU A 233 5.01 13.09 -3.80
N ALA A 234 4.41 12.19 -4.57
CA ALA A 234 4.58 10.75 -4.46
C ALA A 234 5.41 10.27 -5.66
N TYR A 235 6.43 9.46 -5.41
CA TYR A 235 7.39 9.05 -6.44
C TYR A 235 7.20 7.60 -6.86
N ALA A 236 7.70 7.29 -8.04
CA ALA A 236 7.78 5.95 -8.58
C ALA A 236 9.18 5.69 -9.17
N ASP A 237 9.52 4.41 -9.31
CA ASP A 237 10.58 4.00 -10.22
C ASP A 237 10.01 4.05 -11.66
N PRO A 238 10.66 4.74 -12.63
CA PRO A 238 10.19 4.81 -14.01
C PRO A 238 9.84 3.46 -14.65
N GLN A 239 10.51 2.39 -14.24
CA GLN A 239 10.28 1.02 -14.76
C GLN A 239 9.61 0.09 -13.73
N GLY A 240 9.33 0.58 -12.52
CA GLY A 240 8.78 -0.22 -11.42
C GLY A 240 7.38 0.18 -11.00
N THR A 241 7.00 -0.27 -9.81
CA THR A 241 5.82 0.17 -9.07
C THR A 241 6.08 1.48 -8.35
N ALA A 242 5.01 2.18 -7.97
CA ALA A 242 5.10 3.39 -7.15
C ALA A 242 5.76 3.06 -5.80
N ARG A 243 6.58 4.00 -5.26
CA ARG A 243 7.39 3.73 -4.06
C ARG A 243 6.53 3.41 -2.84
N PHE A 244 5.39 4.10 -2.68
CA PHE A 244 4.45 3.78 -1.62
C PHE A 244 3.89 2.37 -1.77
N THR A 245 3.47 1.98 -2.97
CA THR A 245 3.01 0.61 -3.25
C THR A 245 4.08 -0.43 -2.96
N THR A 246 5.32 -0.20 -3.38
CA THR A 246 6.45 -1.07 -3.07
C THR A 246 6.66 -1.22 -1.56
N ALA A 247 6.67 -0.12 -0.82
CA ALA A 247 6.84 -0.11 0.63
C ALA A 247 5.66 -0.78 1.36
N LEU A 248 4.43 -0.55 0.89
CA LEU A 248 3.22 -1.14 1.43
C LEU A 248 3.22 -2.67 1.24
N LEU A 249 3.54 -3.14 0.04
CA LEU A 249 3.65 -4.57 -0.25
C LEU A 249 4.77 -5.22 0.56
N GLN A 250 5.90 -4.55 0.77
CA GLN A 250 6.95 -5.05 1.68
C GLN A 250 6.44 -5.17 3.11
N ALA A 251 5.70 -4.18 3.63
CA ALA A 251 5.09 -4.26 4.95
C ALA A 251 4.10 -5.44 5.09
N LEU A 252 3.20 -5.60 4.11
CA LEU A 252 2.20 -6.69 4.06
C LEU A 252 2.84 -8.08 3.93
N ARG A 253 4.02 -8.18 3.30
CA ARG A 253 4.77 -9.41 3.08
C ARG A 253 5.60 -9.83 4.31
N GLY A 254 4.94 -9.84 5.46
CA GLY A 254 5.48 -10.46 6.66
C GLY A 254 6.45 -9.59 7.47
N HIS A 255 6.46 -8.26 7.30
CA HIS A 255 7.39 -7.36 8.00
C HIS A 255 6.74 -6.54 9.12
N CYS A 256 5.43 -6.70 9.34
CA CYS A 256 4.71 -6.13 10.45
C CYS A 256 3.67 -7.11 10.97
N GLY A 257 3.18 -6.89 12.19
CA GLY A 257 2.22 -7.75 12.85
C GLY A 257 2.43 -7.77 14.36
N GLN A 258 1.35 -7.90 15.11
CA GLN A 258 1.39 -8.11 16.55
C GLN A 258 0.87 -9.50 16.89
N GLN A 259 1.54 -10.17 17.82
CA GLN A 259 1.13 -11.50 18.21
C GLN A 259 -0.29 -11.46 18.79
N ARG A 260 -1.16 -12.27 18.20
CA ARG A 260 -2.52 -12.47 18.69
C ARG A 260 -2.46 -13.18 20.05
N PRO A 261 -3.21 -12.74 21.06
CA PRO A 261 -3.35 -13.50 22.30
C PRO A 261 -3.97 -14.87 22.01
N GLY A 262 -3.34 -15.95 22.48
CA GLY A 262 -3.87 -17.30 22.29
C GLY A 262 -2.77 -18.37 22.19
N PRO A 263 -3.17 -19.64 22.04
CA PRO A 263 -2.25 -20.76 21.88
C PRO A 263 -1.61 -20.82 20.49
N ASP A 264 -2.29 -20.27 19.47
CA ASP A 264 -1.81 -20.29 18.09
C ASP A 264 -0.76 -19.19 17.82
N VAL A 265 0.22 -19.50 16.98
CA VAL A 265 1.26 -18.55 16.57
C VAL A 265 0.75 -17.72 15.40
N LEU A 266 -0.18 -16.81 15.69
CA LEU A 266 -0.76 -15.87 14.72
C LEU A 266 -0.32 -14.43 15.02
N PHE A 267 -0.12 -13.65 13.96
CA PHE A 267 0.22 -12.23 14.07
C PHE A 267 -0.74 -11.41 13.23
N ASP A 268 -1.46 -10.52 13.88
CA ASP A 268 -2.42 -9.63 13.26
C ASP A 268 -1.70 -8.44 12.67
N VAL A 269 -1.87 -8.21 11.36
CA VAL A 269 -1.41 -7.01 10.68
C VAL A 269 -2.54 -5.99 10.70
N THR A 270 -2.38 -5.01 11.59
CA THR A 270 -3.35 -3.93 11.78
C THR A 270 -2.95 -2.68 10.99
N VAL A 271 -3.86 -1.71 10.84
CA VAL A 271 -3.56 -0.45 10.11
C VAL A 271 -2.39 0.29 10.75
N SER A 272 -2.33 0.34 12.09
CA SER A 272 -1.27 1.02 12.83
C SER A 272 0.11 0.46 12.53
N GLN A 273 0.25 -0.86 12.54
CA GLN A 273 1.52 -1.54 12.27
C GLN A 273 1.88 -1.47 10.79
N LEU A 274 0.90 -1.63 9.91
CA LEU A 274 1.06 -1.50 8.47
C LEU A 274 1.58 -0.12 8.11
N ARG A 275 1.02 0.94 8.69
CA ARG A 275 1.46 2.32 8.49
C ARG A 275 2.91 2.50 8.94
N ALA A 276 3.25 2.06 10.15
CA ALA A 276 4.59 2.21 10.69
C ALA A 276 5.65 1.51 9.81
N ALA A 277 5.39 0.26 9.42
CA ALA A 277 6.29 -0.50 8.55
C ALA A 277 6.40 0.09 7.14
N THR A 278 5.28 0.54 6.55
CA THR A 278 5.28 1.22 5.25
C THR A 278 6.14 2.48 5.29
N GLY A 279 6.07 3.27 6.36
CA GLY A 279 6.93 4.46 6.53
C GLY A 279 8.43 4.13 6.57
N LEU A 280 8.81 3.03 7.24
CA LEU A 280 10.19 2.58 7.30
C LEU A 280 10.72 2.11 5.93
N PHE A 281 9.94 1.31 5.19
CA PHE A 281 10.32 0.88 3.85
C PHE A 281 10.34 2.04 2.85
N LEU A 282 9.41 2.99 2.96
CA LEU A 282 9.38 4.18 2.11
C LEU A 282 10.65 5.01 2.30
N ASN A 283 11.12 5.16 3.54
CA ASN A 283 12.39 5.83 3.83
C ASN A 283 13.60 5.11 3.22
N ARG A 284 13.58 3.78 3.12
CA ARG A 284 14.65 3.01 2.45
C ARG A 284 14.66 3.19 0.93
N LEU A 285 13.50 3.42 0.33
CA LEU A 285 13.37 3.64 -1.11
C LEU A 285 13.77 5.05 -1.56
N ARG A 286 14.25 5.90 -0.64
CA ARG A 286 14.78 7.23 -0.94
C ARG A 286 16.02 7.14 -1.81
N GLN A 287 16.13 8.03 -2.79
CA GLN A 287 17.30 8.16 -3.63
C GLN A 287 18.26 9.24 -3.09
N ALA A 288 19.54 9.12 -3.43
CA ALA A 288 20.54 10.13 -3.06
C ALA A 288 20.22 11.47 -3.76
N GLY A 289 20.27 12.58 -3.02
CA GLY A 289 19.96 13.92 -3.53
C GLY A 289 18.52 14.41 -3.28
N GLU A 290 17.65 13.60 -2.67
CA GLU A 290 16.26 13.97 -2.34
C GLU A 290 16.11 14.66 -0.97
N GLU A 291 17.13 15.33 -0.44
CA GLU A 291 17.16 15.78 0.97
C GLU A 291 16.03 16.76 1.33
N ASP A 292 15.66 17.67 0.43
CA ASP A 292 14.64 18.70 0.67
C ASP A 292 13.21 18.25 0.31
N ASN A 293 13.06 17.34 -0.67
CA ASN A 293 11.77 16.92 -1.23
C ASN A 293 11.44 15.43 -0.99
N VAL A 294 11.85 14.91 0.17
CA VAL A 294 11.54 13.53 0.60
C VAL A 294 10.03 13.28 0.59
N GLN A 295 9.61 12.20 -0.06
CA GLN A 295 8.25 11.67 0.09
C GLN A 295 8.07 11.14 1.51
N LYS A 296 7.10 11.70 2.22
CA LYS A 296 6.81 11.37 3.62
C LYS A 296 5.39 10.86 3.73
N LEU A 297 5.22 9.68 4.32
CA LEU A 297 3.90 9.10 4.51
C LEU A 297 2.95 10.08 5.23
N GLY A 298 1.76 10.30 4.68
CA GLY A 298 0.79 11.25 5.22
C GLY A 298 0.37 10.90 6.66
N SER A 299 -0.10 11.91 7.40
CA SER A 299 -0.76 11.67 8.69
C SER A 299 -1.96 10.74 8.46
N PRO A 300 -2.15 9.72 9.31
CA PRO A 300 -3.31 8.86 9.15
C PRO A 300 -4.58 9.66 9.45
N GLN A 301 -5.62 9.41 8.68
CA GLN A 301 -6.96 9.95 8.90
C GLN A 301 -7.91 8.79 9.12
N GLY A 302 -8.83 8.89 10.07
CA GLY A 302 -9.75 7.80 10.36
C GLY A 302 -10.33 7.88 11.76
N GLU A 303 -11.14 6.89 12.09
CA GLU A 303 -11.73 6.66 13.41
C GLU A 303 -11.60 5.18 13.77
N GLY A 304 -11.71 4.86 15.06
CA GLY A 304 -11.60 3.50 15.58
C GLY A 304 -10.27 3.21 16.27
N SER A 305 -10.11 1.99 16.77
CA SER A 305 -8.86 1.58 17.45
C SER A 305 -7.73 1.24 16.48
N TRP A 306 -8.08 0.99 15.21
CA TRP A 306 -7.15 0.55 14.16
C TRP A 306 -6.42 -0.75 14.49
N ASP A 307 -6.95 -1.53 15.43
CA ASP A 307 -6.40 -2.82 15.89
C ASP A 307 -7.02 -4.02 15.16
N MET A 308 -8.02 -3.77 14.33
CA MET A 308 -8.69 -4.82 13.58
C MET A 308 -7.72 -5.45 12.55
N PRO A 309 -7.59 -6.79 12.54
CA PRO A 309 -6.71 -7.47 11.60
C PRO A 309 -7.22 -7.33 10.16
N LEU A 310 -6.37 -6.77 9.30
CA LEU A 310 -6.60 -6.72 7.85
C LEU A 310 -6.02 -7.96 7.17
N HIS A 311 -4.90 -8.45 7.69
CA HIS A 311 -4.14 -9.58 7.20
C HIS A 311 -3.55 -10.31 8.41
N VAL A 312 -3.40 -11.63 8.32
CA VAL A 312 -2.95 -12.48 9.44
C VAL A 312 -1.77 -13.32 8.98
N LEU A 313 -0.64 -13.19 9.67
CA LEU A 313 0.54 -14.01 9.46
C LEU A 313 0.52 -15.23 10.36
N THR A 314 1.04 -16.36 9.87
CA THR A 314 1.20 -17.62 10.60
C THR A 314 2.62 -17.81 11.15
N ARG A 315 3.47 -16.79 11.01
CA ARG A 315 4.83 -16.77 11.53
C ARG A 315 5.18 -15.38 12.01
N ARG A 316 6.19 -15.32 12.89
CA ARG A 316 6.68 -14.06 13.44
C ARG A 316 7.12 -13.11 12.32
N PRO A 317 6.73 -11.82 12.38
CA PRO A 317 7.16 -10.85 11.38
C PRO A 317 8.68 -10.78 11.31
N SER A 318 9.19 -10.47 10.13
CA SER A 318 10.61 -10.33 9.84
C SER A 318 11.04 -8.87 9.90
N VAL A 319 12.29 -8.67 10.30
CA VAL A 319 13.00 -7.40 10.29
C VAL A 319 14.01 -7.45 9.15
N LEU A 320 13.96 -6.44 8.29
CA LEU A 320 15.04 -6.17 7.36
C LEU A 320 16.12 -5.39 8.11
N VAL A 321 17.30 -5.99 8.27
CA VAL A 321 18.44 -5.39 8.94
C VAL A 321 19.48 -4.96 7.92
N GLU A 322 19.88 -3.70 7.98
CA GLU A 322 20.94 -3.13 7.15
C GLU A 322 22.14 -2.72 8.01
N LEU A 323 23.29 -3.34 7.78
CA LEU A 323 24.51 -3.09 8.53
C LEU A 323 25.58 -2.52 7.60
N ASP A 324 26.26 -1.47 8.04
CA ASP A 324 27.28 -0.78 7.27
C ASP A 324 28.41 -0.28 8.18
N VAL A 325 29.51 0.19 7.58
CA VAL A 325 30.65 0.79 8.29
C VAL A 325 30.83 2.26 7.93
N ASP A 326 31.37 3.02 8.89
CA ASP A 326 31.84 4.40 8.73
C ASP A 326 33.29 4.49 9.20
N PRO A 327 34.23 5.07 8.43
CA PRO A 327 34.06 5.56 7.06
C PRO A 327 33.79 4.45 6.05
N ARG A 328 33.05 4.78 4.97
CA ARG A 328 32.71 3.83 3.88
C ARG A 328 33.94 3.22 3.18
N GLY A 329 35.12 3.83 3.33
CA GLY A 329 36.38 3.32 2.79
C GLY A 329 36.78 1.94 3.32
N TYR A 330 36.25 1.52 4.48
CA TYR A 330 36.50 0.19 5.04
C TYR A 330 35.62 -0.92 4.44
N ARG A 331 34.60 -0.59 3.64
CA ARG A 331 33.70 -1.58 3.03
C ARG A 331 34.40 -2.73 2.27
N PRO A 332 35.50 -2.50 1.52
CA PRO A 332 36.15 -3.57 0.76
C PRO A 332 36.77 -4.66 1.63
N VAL A 333 37.12 -4.33 2.88
CA VAL A 333 37.78 -5.26 3.81
C VAL A 333 36.83 -5.77 4.91
N ALA A 334 35.77 -5.01 5.22
CA ALA A 334 34.81 -5.31 6.29
C ALA A 334 33.70 -6.30 5.88
N GLN A 335 33.20 -7.02 6.88
CA GLN A 335 32.04 -7.89 6.84
C GLN A 335 31.09 -7.52 7.96
N ALA A 336 29.78 -7.54 7.69
CA ALA A 336 28.77 -7.47 8.73
C ALA A 336 28.31 -8.88 9.11
N PHE A 337 27.84 -9.05 10.35
CA PHE A 337 27.31 -10.33 10.80
C PHE A 337 26.07 -10.17 11.68
N MET A 338 25.29 -11.25 11.73
CA MET A 338 24.18 -11.43 12.65
C MET A 338 24.24 -12.84 13.26
N GLU A 339 23.90 -12.94 14.54
CA GLU A 339 23.76 -14.20 15.26
C GLU A 339 22.64 -14.13 16.30
N ARG A 340 22.03 -15.28 16.55
CA ARG A 340 21.05 -15.47 17.61
C ARG A 340 21.60 -16.52 18.56
N ASN A 341 21.29 -16.40 19.84
CA ASN A 341 21.80 -17.35 20.84
C ASN A 341 21.55 -18.81 20.41
N GLY A 342 22.61 -19.63 20.40
CA GLY A 342 22.58 -21.02 19.94
C GLY A 342 22.56 -21.25 18.42
N SER A 343 22.61 -20.22 17.60
CA SER A 343 22.67 -20.31 16.13
C SER A 343 24.05 -19.92 15.59
N SER A 344 24.43 -20.48 14.44
CA SER A 344 25.67 -20.09 13.76
C SER A 344 25.61 -18.63 13.30
N ARG A 345 26.75 -17.94 13.39
CA ARG A 345 26.94 -16.59 12.87
C ARG A 345 26.77 -16.57 11.36
N HIS A 346 25.95 -15.66 10.86
CA HIS A 346 25.78 -15.40 9.44
C HIS A 346 26.48 -14.09 9.08
N SER A 347 27.46 -14.15 8.18
CA SER A 347 28.26 -12.99 7.75
C SER A 347 28.06 -12.65 6.28
N GLN A 348 28.13 -11.37 5.94
CA GLN A 348 28.09 -10.86 4.56
C GLN A 348 29.17 -9.78 4.36
N ALA A 349 29.83 -9.80 3.20
CA ALA A 349 30.80 -8.78 2.82
C ALA A 349 30.12 -7.44 2.52
N LEU A 350 30.80 -6.33 2.81
CA LEU A 350 30.30 -4.96 2.55
C LEU A 350 30.77 -4.37 1.21
N THR A 351 31.44 -5.17 0.39
CA THR A 351 32.03 -4.76 -0.90
C THR A 351 31.00 -4.18 -1.88
N ALA A 352 29.76 -4.69 -1.87
CA ALA A 352 28.66 -4.22 -2.71
C ALA A 352 27.79 -3.13 -2.05
N GLY A 353 28.16 -2.64 -0.88
CA GLY A 353 27.38 -1.71 -0.07
C GLY A 353 26.97 -2.31 1.29
N PRO A 354 25.99 -1.69 1.98
CA PRO A 354 25.48 -2.20 3.25
C PRO A 354 25.01 -3.65 3.13
N ALA A 355 25.39 -4.50 4.08
CA ALA A 355 24.90 -5.88 4.19
C ALA A 355 23.43 -5.88 4.57
N LYS A 356 22.68 -6.85 4.03
CA LYS A 356 21.23 -6.94 4.20
C LYS A 356 20.86 -8.32 4.72
N PHE A 357 20.22 -8.35 5.88
CA PHE A 357 19.72 -9.56 6.50
C PHE A 357 18.20 -9.47 6.64
N VAL A 358 17.51 -10.60 6.50
CA VAL A 358 16.08 -10.72 6.83
C VAL A 358 15.99 -11.75 7.94
N VAL A 359 15.60 -11.30 9.14
CA VAL A 359 15.56 -12.13 10.34
C VAL A 359 14.21 -11.99 11.03
N PRO A 360 13.67 -13.00 11.72
CA PRO A 360 12.46 -12.82 12.52
C PRO A 360 12.70 -11.78 13.63
N GLN A 361 11.65 -11.03 13.99
CA GLN A 361 11.65 -10.16 15.17
C GLN A 361 12.12 -10.93 16.41
N GLY A 362 12.82 -10.24 17.31
CA GLY A 362 13.35 -10.84 18.53
C GLY A 362 14.72 -10.29 18.89
N GLU A 363 15.38 -10.94 19.84
CA GLU A 363 16.72 -10.55 20.30
C GLU A 363 17.80 -11.12 19.39
N TRP A 364 18.71 -10.24 18.95
CA TRP A 364 19.82 -10.56 18.05
C TRP A 364 21.11 -9.88 18.52
N THR A 365 22.22 -10.55 18.29
CA THR A 365 23.56 -9.96 18.34
C THR A 365 24.03 -9.69 16.92
N TYR A 366 24.51 -8.49 16.65
CA TYR A 366 24.97 -8.12 15.30
C TYR A 366 26.12 -7.13 15.37
N GLY A 367 26.89 -7.06 14.29
CA GLY A 367 28.13 -6.31 14.29
C GLY A 367 28.80 -6.24 12.94
N VAL A 368 30.02 -5.70 12.97
CA VAL A 368 30.96 -5.71 11.84
C VAL A 368 32.32 -6.19 12.33
N GLY A 369 33.07 -6.82 11.42
CA GLY A 369 34.41 -7.36 11.65
C GLY A 369 35.01 -7.78 10.31
N GLY A 370 36.02 -8.66 10.33
CA GLY A 370 36.73 -9.09 9.12
C GLY A 370 37.58 -7.97 8.55
N GLY A 371 38.90 -8.08 8.61
CA GLY A 371 39.81 -7.00 8.15
C GLY A 371 39.75 -5.69 8.95
N VAL A 372 38.79 -5.52 9.87
CA VAL A 372 38.67 -4.40 10.82
C VAL A 372 38.44 -4.94 12.24
N ALA A 373 38.70 -4.09 13.24
CA ALA A 373 38.40 -4.41 14.64
C ALA A 373 36.90 -4.65 14.83
N GLU A 374 36.54 -5.72 15.54
CA GLU A 374 35.16 -6.13 15.71
C GLU A 374 34.38 -5.11 16.55
N LYS A 375 33.18 -4.76 16.09
CA LYS A 375 32.21 -3.93 16.81
C LYS A 375 30.90 -4.68 16.90
N ILE A 376 30.33 -4.77 18.11
CA ILE A 376 29.19 -5.62 18.40
C ILE A 376 28.13 -4.84 19.18
N ASP A 377 26.88 -4.98 18.77
CA ASP A 377 25.69 -4.69 19.58
C ASP A 377 25.06 -6.04 19.97
N ALA A 378 25.16 -6.41 21.25
CA ALA A 378 24.71 -7.71 21.76
C ALA A 378 23.26 -7.68 22.26
N GLU A 379 22.54 -8.78 22.02
CA GLU A 379 21.20 -9.08 22.58
C GLU A 379 20.19 -7.93 22.45
N ARG A 380 20.17 -7.27 21.28
CA ARG A 380 19.25 -6.16 21.02
C ARG A 380 17.93 -6.68 20.47
N LEU A 381 16.83 -6.18 21.04
CA LEU A 381 15.49 -6.45 20.53
C LEU A 381 15.26 -5.72 19.20
N LEU A 382 15.09 -6.49 18.12
CA LEU A 382 14.68 -6.03 16.81
C LEU A 382 13.17 -6.24 16.64
N ALA A 383 12.40 -5.14 16.75
CA ALA A 383 10.93 -5.16 16.67
C ALA A 383 10.35 -4.33 15.51
N GLN A 384 11.15 -3.48 14.87
CA GLN A 384 10.71 -2.64 13.75
C GLN A 384 10.88 -3.37 12.42
N ALA A 385 10.06 -3.03 11.40
CA ALA A 385 10.12 -3.67 10.09
C ALA A 385 11.48 -3.52 9.39
N VAL A 386 12.15 -2.39 9.61
CA VAL A 386 13.49 -2.08 9.10
C VAL A 386 14.35 -1.56 10.24
N TYR A 387 15.59 -2.04 10.33
CA TYR A 387 16.60 -1.56 11.26
C TYR A 387 17.90 -1.32 10.52
N SER A 388 18.45 -0.10 10.59
CA SER A 388 19.70 0.26 9.92
C SER A 388 20.73 0.74 10.94
N ARG A 389 21.96 0.21 10.88
CA ARG A 389 23.07 0.57 11.77
C ARG A 389 24.35 0.76 10.99
N ARG A 390 25.03 1.89 11.21
CA ARG A 390 26.38 2.11 10.73
C ARG A 390 27.37 2.12 11.90
N PHE A 391 28.37 1.26 11.84
CA PHE A 391 29.39 1.13 12.88
C PHE A 391 30.57 2.05 12.60
N GLN A 392 30.96 2.84 13.59
CA GLN A 392 32.15 3.68 13.52
C GLN A 392 33.40 2.83 13.72
N ILE A 393 34.26 2.80 12.72
CA ILE A 393 35.56 2.15 12.69
C ILE A 393 36.63 3.23 12.91
N PRO A 394 37.59 3.02 13.84
CA PRO A 394 38.65 3.98 14.13
C PRO A 394 39.51 4.37 12.92
#